data_AF-A0AAN7V9E1-F1
#
_entry.id   AF-A0AAN7V9E1-F1
#
_cell.length_a   1.000
_cell.length_b   1.000
_cell.length_c   1.000
_cell.angle_alpha   90.00
_cell.angle_beta   90.00
_cell.angle_gamma   90.00
#
_symmetry.space_group_name_H-M   'P 1'
#
loop_
_entity.id
_entity.type
_entity.pdbx_description
1 polymer ?
#
loop_
_entity_poly.entity_id
_entity_poly.type
_entity_poly.pdbx_seq_one_letter_code
_entity_poly.pdbx_strand_id
1 'polypeptide(L)'
;MEVTRSDCKRISDVRVSPFYLKRNFHFQKEVMIRFGTGGAGICISRPLMIKMKPFTIDNTFPTIGESITKGDDVVVGYIIEHLLNSSFTEVEQFHSHYENHRLFKLETIEDQVSLSYTGENTIEIEGFDKKSDPTRFMSLHCAIYPKVDFCSEMKKSKIV
;
A
#
# COMPACT_ATOMS: atom_id res chain seq x y z
N MET A 1 20.14 2.53 6.37
CA MET A 1 19.42 3.34 5.38
C MET A 1 18.04 3.54 5.97
N GLU A 2 17.73 4.75 6.40
CA GLU A 2 16.38 5.08 6.87
C GLU A 2 15.48 5.11 5.64
N VAL A 3 14.38 4.36 5.66
CA VAL A 3 13.38 4.42 4.59
C VAL A 3 12.72 5.78 4.65
N THR A 4 12.88 6.57 3.60
CA THR A 4 12.22 7.86 3.53
C THR A 4 10.80 7.65 3.00
N ARG A 5 9.86 8.53 3.36
CA ARG A 5 8.47 8.44 2.88
C ARG A 5 8.36 8.43 1.35
N SER A 6 9.31 9.03 0.64
CA SER A 6 9.39 9.01 -0.83
C SER A 6 9.74 7.66 -1.45
N ASP A 7 10.30 6.74 -0.66
CA ASP A 7 10.67 5.39 -1.11
C ASP A 7 9.50 4.40 -1.04
N CYS A 8 8.43 4.74 -0.29
CA CYS A 8 7.25 3.89 -0.05
C CYS A 8 6.18 4.00 -1.14
N LYS A 9 6.55 3.76 -2.41
CA LYS A 9 5.56 3.78 -3.51
C LYS A 9 4.77 2.47 -3.56
N ARG A 10 5.50 1.35 -3.67
CA ARG A 10 4.95 -0.01 -3.86
C ARG A 10 5.71 -1.03 -3.03
N ILE A 11 6.94 -1.34 -3.43
CA ILE A 11 7.88 -2.17 -2.67
C ILE A 11 9.04 -1.30 -2.21
N SER A 12 9.46 -1.48 -0.97
CA SER A 12 10.58 -0.75 -0.38
C SER A 12 11.47 -1.67 0.44
N ASP A 13 12.74 -1.30 0.58
CA ASP A 13 13.71 -2.01 1.39
C ASP A 13 13.87 -1.31 2.74
N VAL A 14 13.84 -2.06 3.85
CA VAL A 14 14.03 -1.53 5.20
C VAL A 14 15.01 -2.38 6.00
N ARG A 15 15.79 -1.74 6.87
CA ARG A 15 16.59 -2.44 7.86
C ARG A 15 15.80 -2.63 9.15
N VAL A 16 15.80 -3.85 9.66
CA VAL A 16 15.15 -4.21 10.91
C VAL A 16 16.07 -5.04 11.79
N SER A 17 15.93 -4.85 13.10
CA SER A 17 16.54 -5.71 14.10
C SER A 17 15.77 -7.04 14.15
N PRO A 18 16.43 -8.19 14.01
CA PRO A 18 15.75 -9.49 14.03
C PRO A 18 15.01 -9.72 15.35
N PHE A 19 13.75 -10.14 15.26
CA PHE A 19 12.96 -10.62 16.39
C PHE A 19 13.11 -12.14 16.52
N TYR A 20 13.55 -12.61 17.69
CA TYR A 20 13.62 -14.04 18.00
C TYR A 20 12.74 -14.40 19.19
N LEU A 21 11.92 -15.44 19.01
CA LEU A 21 11.12 -16.06 20.06
C LEU A 21 12.04 -16.83 21.05
N LYS A 22 12.72 -16.08 21.94
CA LYS A 22 13.52 -16.46 23.12
C LYS A 22 14.96 -17.03 22.95
N ARG A 23 15.85 -16.34 23.68
CA ARG A 23 17.08 -16.72 24.40
C ARG A 23 18.25 -17.32 23.61
N ASN A 24 19.02 -16.44 22.97
CA ASN A 24 20.41 -16.18 23.35
C ASN A 24 20.86 -14.88 22.67
N PHE A 25 21.20 -13.88 23.48
CA PHE A 25 21.64 -12.57 23.02
C PHE A 25 23.02 -12.69 22.37
N HIS A 26 23.04 -12.69 21.05
CA HIS A 26 24.14 -12.11 20.30
C HIS A 26 23.59 -10.86 19.62
N PHE A 27 24.30 -9.74 19.74
CA PHE A 27 24.06 -8.54 18.93
C PHE A 27 24.15 -8.95 17.46
N GLN A 28 22.99 -9.27 16.87
CA GLN A 28 22.93 -9.64 15.46
C GLN A 28 22.77 -8.40 14.62
N LYS A 29 23.52 -8.40 13.52
CA LYS A 29 23.51 -7.36 12.50
C LYS A 29 22.09 -7.17 11.98
N GLU A 30 21.68 -5.92 11.80
CA GLU A 30 20.42 -5.58 11.14
C GLU A 30 20.28 -6.37 9.82
N VAL A 31 19.07 -6.85 9.56
CA VAL A 31 18.73 -7.51 8.30
C VAL A 31 17.99 -6.53 7.39
N MET A 32 18.30 -6.58 6.09
CA MET A 32 17.54 -5.86 5.09
C MET A 32 16.40 -6.75 4.63
N ILE A 33 15.19 -6.23 4.63
CA ILE A 33 14.00 -6.92 4.12
C ILE A 33 13.27 -6.04 3.11
N ARG A 34 12.47 -6.69 2.27
CA ARG A 34 11.48 -6.04 1.41
C ARG A 34 10.11 -6.04 2.06
N PHE A 35 9.33 -5.00 1.80
CA PHE A 35 7.93 -4.95 2.21
C PHE A 35 7.10 -4.21 1.17
N GLY A 36 5.82 -4.60 1.06
CA GLY A 36 4.84 -3.88 0.26
C GLY A 36 4.17 -2.78 1.07
N THR A 37 4.10 -1.57 0.52
CA THR A 37 3.52 -0.39 1.17
C THR A 37 2.04 -0.60 1.40
N GLY A 38 1.60 -0.60 2.66
CA GLY A 38 0.20 -0.88 3.01
C GLY A 38 -0.80 0.08 2.36
N GLY A 39 -0.42 1.34 2.20
CA GLY A 39 -1.24 2.37 1.54
C GLY A 39 -1.37 2.22 0.02
N ALA A 40 -0.50 1.45 -0.64
CA ALA A 40 -0.71 1.03 -2.03
C ALA A 40 -1.67 -0.16 -2.10
N GLY A 41 -1.73 -0.98 -1.05
CA GLY A 41 -2.38 -2.29 -1.07
C GLY A 41 -1.38 -3.40 -1.40
N ILE A 42 -1.65 -4.58 -0.84
CA ILE A 42 -0.84 -5.79 -1.03
C ILE A 42 -1.77 -6.98 -1.22
N CYS A 43 -1.37 -7.95 -2.05
CA CYS A 43 -2.07 -9.21 -2.22
C CYS A 43 -1.24 -10.37 -1.67
N ILE A 44 -1.87 -11.22 -0.86
CA ILE A 44 -1.23 -12.40 -0.26
C ILE A 44 -2.07 -13.62 -0.62
N SER A 45 -1.43 -14.62 -1.22
CA SER A 45 -2.13 -15.86 -1.57
C SER A 45 -2.55 -16.64 -0.33
N ARG A 46 -3.65 -17.39 -0.44
CA ARG A 46 -4.14 -18.25 0.65
C ARG A 46 -3.08 -19.22 1.20
N PRO A 47 -2.28 -19.92 0.37
CA PRO A 47 -1.21 -20.78 0.89
C PRO A 47 -0.16 -20.03 1.72
N LEU A 48 0.21 -18.81 1.32
CA LEU A 48 1.15 -17.99 2.08
C LEU A 48 0.53 -17.52 3.40
N MET A 49 -0.73 -17.09 3.40
CA MET A 49 -1.47 -16.74 4.62
C MET A 49 -1.52 -17.90 5.64
N ILE A 50 -1.67 -19.15 5.18
CA ILE A 50 -1.65 -20.32 6.06
C ILE A 50 -0.28 -20.48 6.73
N LYS A 51 0.81 -20.26 5.99
CA LYS A 51 2.18 -20.28 6.54
C LYS A 51 2.46 -19.12 7.50
N MET A 52 1.84 -17.96 7.26
CA MET A 52 1.95 -16.79 8.13
C MET A 52 1.22 -16.97 9.47
N LYS A 53 0.20 -17.84 9.53
CA LYS A 53 -0.68 -18.01 10.70
C LYS A 53 0.06 -18.10 12.05
N PRO A 54 1.13 -18.88 12.25
CA PRO A 54 1.84 -18.95 13.53
C PRO A 54 2.45 -17.61 14.00
N PHE A 55 2.64 -16.65 13.09
CA PHE A 55 3.20 -15.32 13.36
C PHE A 55 2.13 -14.23 13.41
N THR A 56 0.91 -14.53 12.98
CA THR A 56 -0.19 -13.55 12.87
C THR A 56 -1.33 -13.75 13.85
N ILE A 57 -1.37 -14.91 14.53
CA ILE A 57 -2.37 -15.19 15.57
C ILE A 57 -1.90 -14.77 16.96
N ASP A 58 -2.85 -14.70 17.89
CA ASP A 58 -2.64 -14.30 19.28
C ASP A 58 -1.91 -12.95 19.37
N ASN A 59 -1.02 -12.79 20.36
CA ASN A 59 -0.23 -11.58 20.55
C ASN A 59 1.09 -11.58 19.77
N THR A 60 1.33 -12.58 18.89
CA THR A 60 2.62 -12.72 18.21
C THR A 60 2.88 -11.57 17.23
N PHE A 61 1.88 -11.17 16.44
CA PHE A 61 2.05 -10.08 15.46
C PHE A 61 2.35 -8.73 16.14
N PRO A 62 1.56 -8.28 17.14
CA PRO A 62 1.90 -7.09 17.91
C PRO A 62 3.29 -7.19 18.56
N THR A 63 3.67 -8.35 19.10
CA THR A 63 5.00 -8.54 19.73
C THR A 63 6.14 -8.38 18.72
N ILE A 64 5.99 -8.91 17.50
CA ILE A 64 6.96 -8.70 16.42
C ILE A 64 7.03 -7.20 16.07
N GLY A 65 5.87 -6.55 15.91
CA GLY A 65 5.78 -5.12 15.59
C GLY A 65 6.47 -4.22 16.61
N GLU A 66 6.22 -4.45 17.90
CA GLU A 66 6.89 -3.76 19.00
C GLU A 66 8.40 -3.98 18.98
N SER A 67 8.86 -5.19 18.65
CA SER A 67 10.28 -5.49 18.59
C SER A 67 11.00 -4.84 17.42
N ILE A 68 10.38 -4.78 16.24
CA ILE A 68 11.01 -4.18 15.06
C ILE A 68 10.81 -2.65 15.01
N THR A 69 9.85 -2.11 15.77
CA THR A 69 9.52 -0.67 15.87
C THR A 69 9.19 -0.01 14.52
N LYS A 70 8.52 -0.76 13.63
CA LYS A 70 8.11 -0.32 12.30
C LYS A 70 6.60 -0.51 12.11
N GLY A 71 6.05 0.05 11.03
CA GLY A 71 4.62 -0.06 10.69
C GLY A 71 4.20 -1.50 10.36
N ASP A 72 2.90 -1.75 10.39
CA ASP A 72 2.30 -3.08 10.18
C ASP A 72 2.69 -3.70 8.82
N ASP A 73 2.85 -2.88 7.79
CA ASP A 73 3.29 -3.31 6.46
C ASP A 73 4.72 -3.86 6.47
N VAL A 74 5.61 -3.23 7.25
CA VAL A 74 6.96 -3.74 7.50
C VAL A 74 6.93 -5.05 8.31
N VAL A 75 6.02 -5.20 9.28
CA VAL A 75 5.85 -6.47 10.03
C VAL A 75 5.42 -7.59 9.10
N VAL A 76 4.46 -7.34 8.21
CA VAL A 76 4.04 -8.29 7.18
C VAL A 76 5.21 -8.66 6.27
N GLY A 77 5.99 -7.66 5.81
CA GLY A 77 7.20 -7.89 5.02
C GLY A 77 8.24 -8.72 5.75
N TYR A 78 8.46 -8.46 7.04
CA TYR A 78 9.38 -9.22 7.89
C TYR A 78 8.96 -10.70 7.99
N ILE A 79 7.68 -10.97 8.23
CA ILE A 79 7.17 -12.34 8.28
C ILE A 79 7.39 -13.05 6.94
N ILE A 80 7.08 -12.39 5.82
CA ILE A 80 7.14 -13.00 4.48
C ILE A 80 8.60 -13.23 4.02
N GLU A 81 9.41 -12.17 4.01
CA GLU A 81 10.78 -12.22 3.49
C GLU A 81 11.75 -12.89 4.45
N HIS A 82 11.68 -12.57 5.75
CA HIS A 82 12.67 -13.04 6.72
C HIS A 82 12.27 -14.36 7.40
N LEU A 83 11.03 -14.47 7.91
CA LEU A 83 10.63 -15.68 8.65
C LEU A 83 10.20 -16.84 7.72
N LEU A 84 9.58 -16.53 6.58
CA LEU A 84 9.07 -17.50 5.62
C LEU A 84 9.93 -17.66 4.36
N ASN A 85 10.99 -16.86 4.21
CA ASN A 85 11.92 -16.88 3.08
C ASN A 85 11.20 -16.87 1.71
N SER A 86 10.18 -16.01 1.60
CA SER A 86 9.36 -15.82 0.39
C SER A 86 9.51 -14.39 -0.11
N SER A 87 9.44 -14.19 -1.43
CA SER A 87 9.68 -12.87 -2.03
C SER A 87 8.41 -12.14 -2.47
N PHE A 88 8.45 -10.81 -2.45
CA PHE A 88 7.45 -9.97 -3.09
C PHE A 88 7.62 -9.93 -4.61
N THR A 89 6.50 -9.90 -5.34
CA THR A 89 6.45 -9.50 -6.75
C THR A 89 5.95 -8.07 -6.81
N GLU A 90 6.71 -7.19 -7.46
CA GLU A 90 6.27 -5.82 -7.69
C GLU A 90 5.26 -5.80 -8.83
N VAL A 91 4.14 -5.12 -8.60
CA VAL A 91 3.05 -4.94 -9.57
C VAL A 91 2.83 -3.44 -9.71
N GLU A 92 3.02 -2.92 -10.92
CA GLU A 92 3.05 -1.47 -11.17
C GLU A 92 1.69 -0.80 -10.96
N GLN A 93 0.60 -1.57 -11.02
CA GLN A 93 -0.79 -1.12 -10.94
C GLN A 93 -1.29 -0.82 -9.52
N PHE A 94 -0.44 -0.96 -8.50
CA PHE A 94 -0.78 -0.58 -7.13
C PHE A 94 -0.19 0.78 -6.80
N HIS A 95 -1.01 1.71 -6.28
CA HIS A 95 -0.58 3.08 -6.05
C HIS A 95 -0.86 3.58 -4.63
N SER A 96 0.21 3.97 -3.92
CA SER A 96 0.10 4.66 -2.63
C SER A 96 0.05 6.17 -2.81
N HIS A 97 -0.44 6.88 -1.79
CA HIS A 97 -0.47 8.35 -1.75
C HIS A 97 0.92 9.01 -1.76
N TYR A 98 2.01 8.24 -1.70
CA TYR A 98 3.37 8.73 -1.88
C TYR A 98 3.77 8.88 -3.36
N GLU A 99 2.95 8.38 -4.29
CA GLU A 99 3.09 8.64 -5.74
C GLU A 99 2.40 9.94 -6.14
N ASN A 100 2.90 10.61 -7.20
CA ASN A 100 2.29 11.83 -7.71
C ASN A 100 1.08 11.47 -8.59
N HIS A 101 -0.13 11.68 -8.06
CA HIS A 101 -1.36 11.24 -8.72
C HIS A 101 -1.76 12.11 -9.91
N ARG A 102 -1.19 13.30 -10.05
CA ARG A 102 -1.42 14.18 -11.21
C ARG A 102 -0.76 13.67 -12.48
N LEU A 103 0.16 12.70 -12.36
CA LEU A 103 0.85 12.10 -13.51
C LEU A 103 0.13 10.86 -14.05
N PHE A 104 -0.93 10.39 -13.40
CA PHE A 104 -1.69 9.25 -13.90
C PHE A 104 -2.46 9.64 -15.16
N LYS A 105 -2.28 8.82 -16.19
CA LYS A 105 -2.99 8.93 -17.45
C LYS A 105 -4.38 8.34 -17.29
N LEU A 106 -5.41 9.11 -17.67
CA LEU A 106 -6.80 8.64 -17.62
C LEU A 106 -7.03 7.45 -18.54
N GLU A 107 -6.27 7.33 -19.62
CA GLU A 107 -6.39 6.24 -20.57
C GLU A 107 -5.99 4.88 -19.98
N THR A 108 -5.14 4.86 -18.94
CA THR A 108 -4.68 3.63 -18.28
C THR A 108 -5.44 3.37 -16.98
N ILE A 109 -6.48 4.15 -16.66
CA ILE A 109 -7.06 4.13 -15.32
C ILE A 109 -7.80 2.82 -15.02
N GLU A 110 -8.42 2.22 -16.03
CA GLU A 110 -9.13 0.95 -15.92
C GLU A 110 -8.19 -0.23 -15.69
N ASP A 111 -6.91 -0.09 -16.03
CA ASP A 111 -5.88 -1.11 -15.81
C ASP A 111 -5.29 -1.05 -14.40
N GLN A 112 -5.56 0.00 -13.61
CA GLN A 112 -5.01 0.15 -12.28
C GLN A 112 -5.77 -0.69 -11.25
N VAL A 113 -5.05 -1.29 -10.31
CA VAL A 113 -5.63 -2.15 -9.27
C VAL A 113 -6.02 -1.32 -8.05
N SER A 114 -5.19 -0.36 -7.67
CA SER A 114 -5.47 0.52 -6.54
C SER A 114 -4.96 1.94 -6.80
N LEU A 115 -5.69 2.91 -6.26
CA LEU A 115 -5.32 4.32 -6.27
C LEU A 115 -5.51 4.89 -4.87
N SER A 116 -4.83 5.98 -4.58
CA SER A 116 -4.88 6.63 -3.29
C SER A 116 -5.01 8.15 -3.44
N TYR A 117 -5.03 8.86 -2.32
CA TYR A 117 -4.97 10.32 -2.30
C TYR A 117 -4.38 10.82 -0.98
N THR A 118 -3.80 12.02 -0.99
CA THR A 118 -3.42 12.72 0.25
C THR A 118 -3.43 14.24 0.04
N GLY A 119 -4.25 14.95 0.81
CA GLY A 119 -4.44 16.40 0.63
C GLY A 119 -4.75 16.74 -0.83
N GLU A 120 -3.93 17.60 -1.45
CA GLU A 120 -4.06 18.03 -2.85
C GLU A 120 -3.43 17.07 -3.88
N ASN A 121 -2.84 15.97 -3.43
CA ASN A 121 -2.33 14.90 -4.28
C ASN A 121 -3.46 13.92 -4.59
N THR A 122 -4.21 14.26 -5.64
CA THR A 122 -5.36 13.50 -6.14
C THR A 122 -5.20 13.30 -7.65
N ILE A 123 -5.95 12.34 -8.20
CA ILE A 123 -5.98 12.11 -9.64
C ILE A 123 -6.63 13.29 -10.36
N GLU A 124 -6.05 13.67 -11.50
CA GLU A 124 -6.63 14.68 -12.37
C GLU A 124 -7.65 14.05 -13.31
N ILE A 125 -8.94 14.33 -13.06
CA ILE A 125 -10.06 13.74 -13.81
C ILE A 125 -11.21 14.73 -13.91
N GLU A 126 -11.98 14.69 -15.01
CA GLU A 126 -13.23 15.44 -15.13
C GLU A 126 -14.33 14.82 -14.25
N GLY A 127 -15.16 15.64 -13.61
CA GLY A 127 -16.31 15.14 -12.87
C GLY A 127 -16.94 16.13 -11.92
N PHE A 128 -17.32 15.64 -10.73
CA PHE A 128 -17.87 16.45 -9.65
C PHE A 128 -16.92 17.58 -9.26
N ASP A 129 -17.44 18.64 -8.65
CA ASP A 129 -16.62 19.73 -8.15
C ASP A 129 -15.74 19.27 -6.98
N LYS A 130 -14.55 19.87 -6.79
CA LYS A 130 -13.63 19.46 -5.71
C LYS A 130 -14.17 19.70 -4.29
N LYS A 131 -15.23 20.50 -4.12
CA LYS A 131 -15.83 20.72 -2.81
C LYS A 131 -16.75 19.55 -2.43
N SER A 132 -17.45 18.96 -3.40
CA SER A 132 -18.26 17.75 -3.21
C SER A 132 -17.45 16.45 -3.34
N ASP A 133 -16.41 16.44 -4.18
CA ASP A 133 -15.53 15.30 -4.41
C ASP A 133 -14.04 15.69 -4.25
N PRO A 134 -13.59 15.96 -3.02
CA PRO A 134 -12.22 16.38 -2.75
C PRO A 134 -11.18 15.28 -3.00
N THR A 135 -11.59 14.00 -2.90
CA THR A 135 -10.70 12.84 -3.11
C THR A 135 -10.60 12.42 -4.58
N ARG A 136 -11.54 12.91 -5.41
CA ARG A 136 -11.73 12.56 -6.83
C ARG A 136 -12.27 11.15 -7.05
N PHE A 137 -12.59 10.39 -6.01
CA PHE A 137 -13.01 9.00 -6.14
C PHE A 137 -14.45 8.85 -6.65
N MET A 138 -15.31 9.84 -6.42
CA MET A 138 -16.65 9.81 -7.04
C MET A 138 -16.56 10.05 -8.55
N SER A 139 -15.74 11.02 -8.96
CA SER A 139 -15.48 11.31 -10.37
C SER A 139 -14.81 10.12 -11.06
N LEU A 140 -13.81 9.50 -10.41
CA LEU A 140 -13.17 8.26 -10.87
C LEU A 140 -14.17 7.12 -11.03
N HIS A 141 -15.02 6.89 -10.03
CA HIS A 141 -16.05 5.85 -10.10
C HIS A 141 -16.96 6.05 -11.32
N CYS A 142 -17.42 7.29 -11.55
CA CYS A 142 -18.32 7.58 -12.67
C CYS A 142 -17.63 7.57 -14.03
N ALA A 143 -16.32 7.80 -14.10
CA ALA A 143 -15.55 7.61 -15.34
C ALA A 143 -15.51 6.13 -15.74
N ILE A 144 -15.30 5.23 -14.78
CA ILE A 144 -15.22 3.78 -15.01
C ILE A 144 -16.62 3.14 -15.14
N TYR A 145 -17.60 3.63 -14.38
CA TYR A 145 -18.96 3.09 -14.31
C TYR A 145 -20.04 4.14 -14.65
N PRO A 146 -20.06 4.67 -15.89
CA PRO A 146 -20.90 5.81 -16.27
C PRO A 146 -22.41 5.55 -16.23
N LYS A 147 -22.83 4.28 -16.13
CA LYS A 147 -24.24 3.87 -16.14
C LYS A 147 -24.88 3.81 -14.76
N VAL A 148 -24.14 4.08 -13.69
CA VAL A 148 -24.68 4.08 -12.32
C VAL A 148 -25.55 5.33 -12.12
N ASP A 149 -26.73 5.17 -11.50
CA ASP A 149 -27.76 6.22 -11.45
C ASP A 149 -27.25 7.57 -10.93
N PHE A 150 -26.46 7.60 -9.85
CA PHE A 150 -25.94 8.86 -9.29
C PHE A 150 -24.91 9.56 -10.20
N CYS A 151 -24.29 8.85 -11.14
CA CYS A 151 -23.36 9.44 -12.11
C CYS A 151 -24.08 10.30 -13.15
N SER A 152 -25.40 10.16 -13.29
CA SER A 152 -26.21 11.02 -14.15
C SER A 152 -26.31 12.48 -13.63
N GLU A 153 -26.06 12.68 -12.33
CA GLU A 153 -26.03 14.02 -11.72
C GLU A 153 -24.69 14.75 -11.96
N MET A 154 -23.68 14.09 -12.56
CA MET A 154 -22.42 14.73 -12.90
C MET A 154 -22.63 15.85 -13.92
N LYS A 155 -22.55 17.09 -13.46
CA LYS A 155 -22.28 18.24 -14.33
C LYS A 155 -20.83 18.13 -14.80
N LYS A 156 -20.62 17.76 -16.07
CA LYS A 156 -19.30 17.80 -16.73
C LYS A 156 -18.77 19.23 -16.68
N SER A 157 -17.94 19.53 -15.69
CA SER A 157 -17.22 20.78 -15.63
C SER A 157 -16.00 20.61 -16.52
N LYS A 158 -16.00 21.26 -17.70
CA LYS A 158 -14.83 21.31 -18.57
C LYS A 158 -13.69 21.96 -17.78
N ILE A 159 -12.53 21.33 -17.80
CA ILE A 159 -11.29 21.97 -17.35
C ILE A 159 -11.01 23.12 -18.34
N VAL A 160 -10.93 24.35 -17.81
CA VAL A 160 -10.50 25.55 -18.55
C VAL A 160 -8.98 25.61 -18.54
#